data_AF-A0A254S2V7-F1
#
_entry.id   AF-A0A254S2V7-F1
#
_cell.length_a   1.000
_cell.length_b   1.000
_cell.length_c   1.000
_cell.angle_alpha   90.00
_cell.angle_beta   90.00
_cell.angle_gamma   90.00
#
_symmetry.space_group_name_H-M   'P 1'
#
loop_
_entity.id
_entity.type
_entity.pdbx_description
1 polymer ?
#
loop_
_entity_poly.entity_id
_entity_poly.type
_entity_poly.pdbx_seq_one_letter_code
_entity_poly.pdbx_strand_id
1 'polypeptide(L)'
;MTAGAFSLTAMLFSACLDTTEVVETVDPETIPVSRVDTLVIRDTLVVKEMPGETLKDTLVVKDTLVVNDTLVVKDTLVVKDTLVNNDTLVVASDTLVVYDTLVRLDSVFHVDTLYQLDTLVVLDSIFSKDTIYSIDTVVQKDTLYVKAQAPMAYFVRVEDVLESLKDNEKATLILRHAERGNDYSASGGLNDNGMNQSREFGQKLKNFTDVHFYNTEIKRSYETCAYIAEGMGLSSFENDTLAELKDSWLIKDEELYVQKKGDVSSWIVFSRWAYSGGYTGVFYDLNEKMVELQNLLAGDYDSMSKLNVAISHDLLVVPLVAWATDRQLNLRFYETQSNKQWINYLAGVAFIVNDKNEVRVIPVCGRSKGTME
;
A
#
# COMPACT_ATOMS: atom_id res chain seq x y z
N MET A 1 -30.65 -62.21 37.99
CA MET A 1 -31.76 -61.82 37.10
C MET A 1 -31.17 -61.37 35.78
N THR A 2 -31.72 -61.90 34.68
CA THR A 2 -31.71 -61.41 33.27
C THR A 2 -30.35 -61.09 32.64
N ALA A 3 -29.79 -61.95 31.78
CA ALA A 3 -30.15 -62.21 30.36
C ALA A 3 -29.79 -61.01 29.45
N GLY A 4 -29.21 -61.14 28.25
CA GLY A 4 -28.87 -62.26 27.40
C GLY A 4 -28.07 -61.76 26.18
N ALA A 5 -27.58 -62.70 25.36
CA ALA A 5 -26.75 -62.52 24.17
C ALA A 5 -27.41 -61.69 23.04
N PHE A 6 -26.61 -61.16 22.10
CA PHE A 6 -26.62 -61.48 20.65
C PHE A 6 -25.60 -60.62 19.85
N SER A 7 -25.27 -61.10 18.66
CA SER A 7 -24.17 -60.72 17.76
C SER A 7 -24.61 -59.77 16.62
N LEU A 8 -23.64 -59.02 16.07
CA LEU A 8 -23.47 -58.47 14.70
C LEU A 8 -24.62 -57.74 13.95
N THR A 9 -24.27 -56.54 13.44
CA THR A 9 -24.66 -55.88 12.16
C THR A 9 -25.95 -55.04 12.06
N ALA A 10 -25.77 -53.73 11.81
CA ALA A 10 -26.53 -52.88 10.87
C ALA A 10 -25.67 -51.59 10.65
N MET A 11 -24.85 -51.46 9.61
CA MET A 11 -25.17 -50.92 8.27
C MET A 11 -26.02 -49.65 8.25
N LEU A 12 -25.40 -48.57 7.73
CA LEU A 12 -25.94 -47.35 7.11
C LEU A 12 -26.84 -46.44 7.96
N PHE A 13 -26.29 -45.27 8.33
CA PHE A 13 -26.68 -43.99 7.72
C PHE A 13 -25.49 -43.02 7.83
N SER A 14 -24.81 -42.78 6.70
CA SER A 14 -24.15 -41.50 6.48
C SER A 14 -25.27 -40.46 6.39
N ALA A 15 -25.59 -39.81 7.50
CA ALA A 15 -26.26 -38.53 7.45
C ALA A 15 -25.14 -37.49 7.49
N CYS A 16 -24.69 -37.06 6.30
CA CYS A 16 -24.23 -35.68 6.15
C CYS A 16 -25.41 -34.84 6.60
N LEU A 17 -25.30 -34.20 7.76
CA LEU A 17 -26.23 -33.13 8.08
C LEU A 17 -25.65 -31.91 7.36
N ASP A 18 -26.17 -31.65 6.15
CA ASP A 18 -26.03 -30.38 5.43
C ASP A 18 -26.66 -29.27 6.29
N THR A 19 -26.06 -28.94 7.43
CA THR A 19 -26.52 -27.84 8.26
C THR A 19 -25.79 -26.60 7.81
N THR A 20 -26.52 -25.63 7.26
CA THR A 20 -26.05 -24.25 7.13
C THR A 20 -26.32 -23.52 8.43
N GLU A 21 -25.29 -22.98 9.06
CA GLU A 21 -25.45 -22.12 10.23
C GLU A 21 -25.24 -20.66 9.83
N VAL A 22 -26.22 -19.81 10.18
CA VAL A 22 -26.14 -18.37 9.95
C VAL A 22 -26.00 -17.69 11.30
N VAL A 23 -24.86 -17.08 11.54
CA VAL A 23 -24.57 -16.39 12.80
C VAL A 23 -24.62 -14.88 12.55
N GLU A 24 -25.40 -14.17 13.38
CA GLU A 24 -25.51 -12.71 13.31
C GLU A 24 -24.33 -12.02 14.02
N THR A 25 -23.87 -12.55 15.16
CA THR A 25 -22.68 -12.06 15.87
C THR A 25 -21.90 -13.25 16.48
N VAL A 26 -20.60 -13.33 16.20
CA VAL A 26 -19.71 -14.36 16.78
C VAL A 26 -18.95 -13.73 17.94
N ASP A 27 -19.06 -14.31 19.13
CA ASP A 27 -18.09 -14.04 20.19
C ASP A 27 -16.74 -14.63 19.75
N PRO A 28 -15.66 -13.81 19.65
CA PRO A 28 -14.35 -14.28 19.20
C PRO A 28 -13.76 -15.41 20.05
N GLU A 29 -14.28 -15.67 21.25
CA GLU A 29 -13.84 -16.76 22.13
C GLU A 29 -14.53 -18.10 21.86
N THR A 30 -15.64 -18.13 21.11
CA THR A 30 -16.37 -19.38 20.83
C THR A 30 -16.85 -19.44 19.39
N ILE A 31 -16.06 -20.07 18.53
CA ILE A 31 -16.53 -20.49 17.20
C ILE A 31 -17.08 -21.93 17.34
N PRO A 32 -18.37 -22.19 17.04
CA PRO A 32 -18.90 -23.54 16.99
C PRO A 32 -18.43 -24.23 15.69
N VAL A 33 -17.16 -24.64 15.62
CA VAL A 33 -16.57 -25.09 14.34
C VAL A 33 -16.81 -26.56 14.00
N SER A 34 -17.24 -27.38 14.95
CA SER A 34 -16.93 -28.80 14.84
C SER A 34 -17.91 -29.64 13.98
N ARG A 35 -18.99 -29.08 13.41
CA ARG A 35 -20.02 -29.87 12.67
C ARG A 35 -20.86 -29.11 11.61
N VAL A 36 -20.32 -28.11 10.92
CA VAL A 36 -21.10 -27.35 9.92
C VAL A 36 -20.42 -27.40 8.54
N ASP A 37 -21.18 -27.81 7.52
CA ASP A 37 -20.70 -27.87 6.13
C ASP A 37 -20.59 -26.45 5.54
N THR A 38 -21.51 -25.54 5.89
CA THR A 38 -21.42 -24.12 5.50
C THR A 38 -21.69 -23.19 6.68
N LEU A 39 -20.70 -22.39 7.05
CA LEU A 39 -20.82 -21.32 8.03
C LEU A 39 -20.98 -19.97 7.33
N VAL A 40 -22.06 -19.24 7.62
CA VAL A 40 -22.31 -17.90 7.09
C VAL A 40 -22.27 -16.88 8.21
N ILE A 41 -21.31 -15.96 8.14
CA ILE A 41 -21.20 -14.79 9.02
C ILE A 41 -21.69 -13.56 8.27
N ARG A 42 -22.63 -12.82 8.86
CA ARG A 42 -23.20 -11.62 8.24
C ARG A 42 -22.32 -10.38 8.41
N ASP A 43 -21.75 -10.22 9.58
CA ASP A 43 -20.98 -9.02 9.93
C ASP A 43 -19.49 -9.40 10.01
N THR A 44 -18.84 -9.11 11.13
CA THR A 44 -17.42 -9.37 11.33
C THR A 44 -17.14 -10.75 11.96
N LEU A 45 -16.17 -11.48 11.40
CA LEU A 45 -15.53 -12.63 12.05
C LEU A 45 -14.08 -12.26 12.40
N VAL A 46 -13.72 -12.34 13.68
CA VAL A 46 -12.33 -12.17 14.13
C VAL A 46 -11.80 -13.50 14.64
N VAL A 47 -10.84 -14.07 13.92
CA VAL A 47 -10.15 -15.31 14.29
C VAL A 47 -8.87 -14.93 15.04
N LYS A 48 -8.84 -15.19 16.35
CA LYS A 48 -7.67 -14.92 17.21
C LYS A 48 -6.80 -16.15 17.44
N GLU A 49 -7.40 -17.32 17.55
CA GLU A 49 -6.73 -18.61 17.69
C GLU A 49 -7.74 -19.69 17.29
N MET A 50 -7.41 -20.58 16.34
CA MET A 50 -8.18 -21.79 16.10
C MET A 50 -7.45 -22.99 16.72
N PRO A 51 -8.02 -23.66 17.73
CA PRO A 51 -7.41 -24.84 18.31
C PRO A 51 -7.61 -26.04 17.36
N GLY A 52 -6.76 -26.18 16.34
CA GLY A 52 -6.55 -27.40 15.54
C GLY A 52 -7.74 -27.99 14.77
N GLU A 53 -8.97 -27.51 14.99
CA GLU A 53 -10.18 -27.96 14.30
C GLU A 53 -10.42 -27.12 13.05
N THR A 54 -10.47 -27.81 11.93
CA THR A 54 -10.60 -27.24 10.58
C THR A 54 -12.07 -27.07 10.22
N LEU A 55 -12.44 -25.92 9.63
CA LEU A 55 -13.70 -25.82 8.89
C LEU A 55 -13.64 -26.79 7.72
N LYS A 56 -14.64 -27.68 7.61
CA LYS A 56 -14.58 -28.80 6.68
C LYS A 56 -14.89 -28.41 5.24
N ASP A 57 -15.87 -27.54 5.00
CA ASP A 57 -16.24 -27.23 3.61
C ASP A 57 -16.23 -25.71 3.36
N THR A 58 -17.32 -24.98 3.65
CA THR A 58 -17.47 -23.57 3.22
C THR A 58 -17.58 -22.56 4.36
N LEU A 59 -16.81 -21.48 4.27
CA LEU A 59 -16.97 -20.26 5.08
C LEU A 59 -17.37 -19.08 4.19
N VAL A 60 -18.49 -18.43 4.51
CA VAL A 60 -18.93 -17.20 3.85
C VAL A 60 -18.99 -16.07 4.87
N VAL A 61 -18.21 -15.01 4.65
CA VAL A 61 -18.26 -13.78 5.45
C VAL A 61 -18.76 -12.65 4.56
N LYS A 62 -19.91 -12.05 4.91
CA LYS A 62 -20.55 -11.02 4.06
C LYS A 62 -19.94 -9.62 4.23
N ASP A 63 -19.36 -9.33 5.37
CA ASP A 63 -18.73 -8.05 5.65
C ASP A 63 -17.23 -8.28 5.85
N THR A 64 -16.75 -8.40 7.10
CA THR A 64 -15.31 -8.37 7.39
C THR A 64 -14.80 -9.68 8.00
N LEU A 65 -13.75 -10.26 7.44
CA LEU A 65 -12.98 -11.36 8.06
C LEU A 65 -11.60 -10.86 8.49
N VAL A 66 -11.27 -10.97 9.78
CA VAL A 66 -9.95 -10.66 10.33
C VAL A 66 -9.31 -11.94 10.87
N VAL A 67 -8.14 -12.32 10.33
CA VAL A 67 -7.34 -13.46 10.80
C VAL A 67 -6.10 -12.91 11.50
N ASN A 68 -6.03 -13.04 12.83
CA ASN A 68 -4.92 -12.54 13.65
C ASN A 68 -3.87 -13.60 14.02
N ASP A 69 -4.16 -14.87 13.73
CA ASP A 69 -3.27 -16.02 13.93
C ASP A 69 -3.57 -17.00 12.80
N THR A 70 -4.04 -18.21 13.09
CA THR A 70 -4.23 -19.26 12.08
C THR A 70 -5.71 -19.50 11.78
N LEU A 71 -6.11 -19.41 10.50
CA LEU A 71 -7.38 -19.91 9.98
C LEU A 71 -7.14 -20.98 8.91
N VAL A 72 -7.76 -22.14 9.06
CA VAL A 72 -7.71 -23.22 8.08
C VAL A 72 -9.11 -23.58 7.58
N VAL A 73 -9.35 -23.32 6.29
CA VAL A 73 -10.58 -23.70 5.56
C VAL A 73 -10.22 -24.78 4.56
N LYS A 74 -10.96 -25.89 4.54
CA LYS A 74 -10.59 -27.02 3.67
C LYS A 74 -11.00 -26.84 2.22
N ASP A 75 -12.20 -26.33 1.94
CA ASP A 75 -12.70 -26.26 0.56
C ASP A 75 -12.81 -24.81 0.09
N THR A 76 -13.81 -24.05 0.56
CA THR A 76 -14.15 -22.73 0.02
C THR A 76 -14.21 -21.63 1.08
N LEU A 77 -13.51 -20.52 0.83
CA LEU A 77 -13.65 -19.27 1.58
C LEU A 77 -14.18 -18.16 0.65
N VAL A 78 -15.32 -17.57 1.01
CA VAL A 78 -15.90 -16.40 0.32
C VAL A 78 -15.97 -15.22 1.29
N VAL A 79 -15.33 -14.10 0.94
CA VAL A 79 -15.45 -12.83 1.66
C VAL A 79 -16.00 -11.78 0.69
N LYS A 80 -17.14 -11.17 1.03
CA LYS A 80 -17.81 -10.24 0.10
C LYS A 80 -17.33 -8.80 0.17
N ASP A 81 -16.82 -8.38 1.32
CA ASP A 81 -16.33 -7.01 1.49
C ASP A 81 -14.83 -7.07 1.79
N THR A 82 -14.43 -7.22 3.04
CA THR A 82 -13.02 -7.06 3.44
C THR A 82 -12.44 -8.32 4.10
N LEU A 83 -11.31 -8.84 3.57
CA LEU A 83 -10.47 -9.85 4.21
C LEU A 83 -9.15 -9.22 4.65
N VAL A 84 -8.89 -9.23 5.97
CA VAL A 84 -7.60 -8.84 6.57
C VAL A 84 -6.92 -10.08 7.15
N ASN A 85 -5.81 -10.50 6.54
CA ASN A 85 -4.96 -11.55 7.10
C ASN A 85 -3.70 -10.94 7.71
N ASN A 86 -3.61 -10.99 9.05
CA ASN A 86 -2.49 -10.48 9.82
C ASN A 86 -1.42 -11.55 10.13
N ASP A 87 -1.72 -12.84 9.92
CA ASP A 87 -0.80 -13.95 10.16
C ASP A 87 -1.07 -15.06 9.11
N THR A 88 -1.61 -16.23 9.50
CA THR A 88 -1.64 -17.42 8.65
C THR A 88 -3.05 -17.77 8.18
N LEU A 89 -3.29 -17.68 6.87
CA LEU A 89 -4.49 -18.19 6.22
C LEU A 89 -4.15 -19.38 5.32
N VAL A 90 -4.78 -20.52 5.59
CA VAL A 90 -4.67 -21.75 4.78
C VAL A 90 -6.02 -22.10 4.20
N VAL A 91 -6.11 -22.14 2.87
CA VAL A 91 -7.27 -22.71 2.17
C VAL A 91 -6.80 -23.91 1.36
N ALA A 92 -7.21 -25.10 1.79
CA ALA A 92 -6.47 -26.33 1.51
C ALA A 92 -6.81 -27.02 0.18
N SER A 93 -7.97 -26.76 -0.44
CA SER A 93 -8.41 -27.63 -1.55
C SER A 93 -9.16 -27.03 -2.74
N ASP A 94 -9.83 -25.86 -2.72
CA ASP A 94 -10.59 -25.45 -3.92
C ASP A 94 -10.60 -23.95 -4.26
N THR A 95 -11.09 -23.05 -3.40
CA THR A 95 -11.35 -21.67 -3.85
C THR A 95 -11.31 -20.62 -2.73
N LEU A 96 -10.58 -19.53 -2.98
CA LEU A 96 -10.72 -18.27 -2.25
C LEU A 96 -11.34 -17.21 -3.18
N VAL A 97 -12.50 -16.68 -2.80
CA VAL A 97 -13.14 -15.54 -3.48
C VAL A 97 -13.19 -14.35 -2.54
N VAL A 98 -12.57 -13.24 -2.94
CA VAL A 98 -12.75 -11.94 -2.29
C VAL A 98 -13.28 -10.96 -3.33
N TYR A 99 -14.44 -10.37 -3.06
CA TYR A 99 -15.06 -9.45 -4.01
C TYR A 99 -14.37 -8.08 -3.99
N ASP A 100 -14.36 -7.42 -2.83
CA ASP A 100 -13.85 -6.05 -2.71
C ASP A 100 -12.36 -6.04 -2.32
N THR A 101 -12.03 -6.10 -1.03
CA THR A 101 -10.68 -5.79 -0.54
C THR A 101 -10.01 -6.97 0.14
N LEU A 102 -8.79 -7.32 -0.31
CA LEU A 102 -7.89 -8.26 0.36
C LEU A 102 -6.62 -7.56 0.86
N VAL A 103 -6.44 -7.50 2.18
CA VAL A 103 -5.23 -7.00 2.85
C VAL A 103 -4.45 -8.17 3.44
N ARG A 104 -3.19 -8.33 3.02
CA ARG A 104 -2.27 -9.36 3.52
C ARG A 104 -1.07 -8.70 4.20
N LEU A 105 -0.96 -8.90 5.51
CA LEU A 105 0.22 -8.46 6.28
C LEU A 105 1.27 -9.56 6.42
N ASP A 106 0.90 -10.83 6.28
CA ASP A 106 1.81 -11.99 6.38
C ASP A 106 1.38 -13.11 5.39
N SER A 107 1.70 -14.35 5.72
CA SER A 107 1.73 -15.52 4.84
C SER A 107 0.33 -16.06 4.52
N VAL A 108 0.07 -16.30 3.24
CA VAL A 108 -1.14 -16.99 2.75
C VAL A 108 -0.72 -18.24 1.99
N PHE A 109 -1.29 -19.38 2.36
CA PHE A 109 -1.13 -20.64 1.65
C PHE A 109 -2.45 -21.01 0.98
N HIS A 110 -2.45 -21.07 -0.35
CA HIS A 110 -3.61 -21.47 -1.16
C HIS A 110 -3.21 -22.60 -2.11
N VAL A 111 -4.05 -23.62 -2.21
CA VAL A 111 -3.92 -24.72 -3.16
C VAL A 111 -5.10 -24.58 -4.12
N ASP A 112 -4.83 -24.38 -5.42
CA ASP A 112 -5.80 -24.19 -6.52
C ASP A 112 -6.10 -22.71 -6.89
N THR A 113 -7.35 -22.25 -6.90
CA THR A 113 -7.76 -21.03 -7.63
C THR A 113 -8.09 -19.85 -6.72
N LEU A 114 -7.48 -18.69 -7.00
CA LEU A 114 -7.78 -17.41 -6.34
C LEU A 114 -8.50 -16.44 -7.28
N TYR A 115 -9.70 -16.00 -6.87
CA TYR A 115 -10.46 -14.93 -7.53
C TYR A 115 -10.47 -13.66 -6.67
N GLN A 116 -9.87 -12.59 -7.18
CA GLN A 116 -10.02 -11.23 -6.64
C GLN A 116 -10.68 -10.35 -7.70
N LEU A 117 -11.78 -9.71 -7.35
CA LEU A 117 -12.49 -8.86 -8.31
C LEU A 117 -11.99 -7.42 -8.25
N ASP A 118 -11.76 -6.85 -7.06
CA ASP A 118 -11.37 -5.45 -6.93
C ASP A 118 -9.91 -5.27 -6.42
N THR A 119 -9.69 -5.01 -5.12
CA THR A 119 -8.39 -4.52 -4.60
C THR A 119 -7.58 -5.60 -3.88
N LEU A 120 -6.31 -5.79 -4.26
CA LEU A 120 -5.34 -6.64 -3.53
C LEU A 120 -4.16 -5.83 -3.00
N VAL A 121 -4.00 -5.79 -1.67
CA VAL A 121 -2.89 -5.15 -0.96
C VAL A 121 -2.03 -6.20 -0.26
N VAL A 122 -0.79 -6.38 -0.73
CA VAL A 122 0.19 -7.28 -0.11
C VAL A 122 1.34 -6.45 0.50
N LEU A 123 1.47 -6.50 1.83
CA LEU A 123 2.47 -5.73 2.59
C LEU A 123 3.72 -6.54 2.98
N ASP A 124 3.70 -7.87 2.82
CA ASP A 124 4.86 -8.77 3.02
C ASP A 124 4.98 -9.83 1.89
N SER A 125 5.58 -10.98 2.18
CA SER A 125 6.05 -12.00 1.25
C SER A 125 4.97 -13.03 0.93
N ILE A 126 4.86 -13.40 -0.35
CA ILE A 126 4.15 -14.61 -0.76
C ILE A 126 5.16 -15.76 -0.73
N PHE A 127 5.20 -16.54 0.35
CA PHE A 127 6.02 -17.75 0.42
C PHE A 127 5.28 -18.94 -0.20
N SER A 128 5.67 -19.35 -1.42
CA SER A 128 5.36 -20.67 -1.95
C SER A 128 6.61 -21.54 -1.87
N LYS A 129 6.53 -22.63 -1.11
CA LYS A 129 7.66 -23.51 -0.84
C LYS A 129 7.75 -24.60 -1.90
N ASP A 130 8.30 -24.21 -3.04
CA ASP A 130 9.02 -24.98 -4.05
C ASP A 130 8.87 -24.25 -5.40
N THR A 131 9.95 -24.24 -6.19
CA THR A 131 10.09 -23.67 -7.54
C THR A 131 8.80 -23.19 -8.19
N ILE A 132 8.70 -21.89 -8.53
CA ILE A 132 7.54 -21.27 -9.20
C ILE A 132 7.23 -22.01 -10.51
N TYR A 133 6.37 -23.02 -10.40
CA TYR A 133 5.36 -23.35 -11.40
C TYR A 133 4.06 -22.92 -10.76
N SER A 134 3.39 -21.91 -11.33
CA SER A 134 1.95 -21.79 -11.17
C SER A 134 1.34 -23.12 -11.63
N ILE A 135 0.79 -23.87 -10.68
CA ILE A 135 -0.20 -24.91 -10.99
C ILE A 135 -1.60 -24.35 -10.72
N ASP A 136 -1.82 -23.02 -10.74
CA ASP A 136 -3.12 -22.49 -11.16
C ASP A 136 -3.21 -20.97 -11.40
N THR A 137 -4.37 -20.57 -11.90
CA THR A 137 -4.77 -19.27 -12.45
C THR A 137 -5.11 -18.25 -11.34
N VAL A 138 -4.39 -17.12 -11.29
CA VAL A 138 -4.87 -15.93 -10.57
C VAL A 138 -5.71 -15.10 -11.54
N VAL A 139 -7.01 -14.99 -11.28
CA VAL A 139 -7.89 -14.07 -12.04
C VAL A 139 -8.10 -12.84 -11.18
N GLN A 140 -7.35 -11.79 -11.49
CA GLN A 140 -7.48 -10.48 -10.89
C GLN A 140 -8.03 -9.53 -11.95
N LYS A 141 -9.18 -8.91 -11.69
CA LYS A 141 -9.80 -7.99 -12.65
C LYS A 141 -9.35 -6.53 -12.48
N ASP A 142 -8.84 -6.17 -11.30
CA ASP A 142 -8.39 -4.81 -10.97
C ASP A 142 -7.07 -4.78 -10.17
N THR A 143 -6.48 -3.59 -9.98
CA THR A 143 -5.09 -3.29 -9.53
C THR A 143 -4.43 -4.24 -8.50
N LEU A 144 -3.22 -4.72 -8.82
CA LEU A 144 -2.34 -5.53 -7.96
C LEU A 144 -1.28 -4.70 -7.24
N TYR A 145 -1.37 -4.59 -5.91
CA TYR A 145 -0.33 -3.98 -5.09
C TYR A 145 0.52 -5.06 -4.41
N VAL A 146 1.77 -5.26 -4.87
CA VAL A 146 2.76 -6.11 -4.19
C VAL A 146 3.93 -5.24 -3.72
N LYS A 147 4.08 -5.08 -2.41
CA LYS A 147 5.28 -4.47 -1.82
C LYS A 147 6.43 -5.48 -1.74
N ALA A 148 6.96 -5.90 -2.90
CA ALA A 148 8.01 -6.93 -3.01
C ALA A 148 9.44 -6.45 -2.66
N GLN A 149 9.61 -5.23 -2.15
CA GLN A 149 10.93 -4.62 -1.94
C GLN A 149 11.36 -4.75 -0.47
N ALA A 150 12.56 -5.27 -0.23
CA ALA A 150 13.17 -5.29 1.10
C ALA A 150 13.19 -3.86 1.70
N PRO A 151 12.89 -3.69 3.00
CA PRO A 151 12.85 -2.38 3.64
C PRO A 151 14.16 -1.61 3.46
N MET A 152 14.09 -0.41 2.87
CA MET A 152 15.27 0.41 2.55
C MET A 152 15.54 1.46 3.61
N ALA A 153 16.73 1.42 4.22
CA ALA A 153 17.14 2.40 5.23
C ALA A 153 17.90 3.62 4.64
N TYR A 154 18.00 3.73 3.31
CA TYR A 154 18.76 4.77 2.60
C TYR A 154 18.05 5.20 1.31
N PHE A 155 18.37 6.41 0.82
CA PHE A 155 17.92 6.90 -0.48
C PHE A 155 18.83 6.40 -1.60
N VAL A 156 18.25 6.04 -2.75
CA VAL A 156 18.97 5.73 -3.99
C VAL A 156 19.05 6.98 -4.86
N ARG A 157 20.12 7.17 -5.64
CA ARG A 157 20.16 8.30 -6.58
C ARG A 157 19.15 8.06 -7.70
N VAL A 158 18.45 9.11 -8.12
CA VAL A 158 17.48 9.00 -9.23
C VAL A 158 18.14 8.45 -10.49
N GLU A 159 19.34 8.92 -10.83
CA GLU A 159 20.09 8.43 -12.00
C GLU A 159 20.34 6.91 -11.95
N ASP A 160 20.72 6.36 -10.79
CA ASP A 160 20.94 4.90 -10.65
C ASP A 160 19.63 4.12 -10.86
N VAL A 161 18.51 4.66 -10.37
CA VAL A 161 17.19 4.04 -10.56
C VAL A 161 16.79 4.06 -12.03
N LEU A 162 16.92 5.21 -12.69
CA LEU A 162 16.50 5.39 -14.08
C LEU A 162 17.39 4.61 -15.06
N GLU A 163 18.70 4.52 -14.81
CA GLU A 163 19.62 3.68 -15.59
C GLU A 163 19.34 2.18 -15.45
N SER A 164 18.70 1.77 -14.35
CA SER A 164 18.34 0.37 -14.07
C SER A 164 16.98 -0.06 -14.62
N LEU A 165 16.22 0.87 -15.22
CA LEU A 165 14.91 0.55 -15.79
C LEU A 165 15.04 -0.43 -16.95
N LYS A 166 14.16 -1.44 -16.96
CA LYS A 166 14.01 -2.32 -18.11
C LYS A 166 13.22 -1.64 -19.23
N ASP A 167 13.28 -2.23 -20.40
CA ASP A 167 12.56 -1.74 -21.59
C ASP A 167 11.05 -1.64 -21.33
N ASN A 168 10.48 -2.63 -20.64
CA ASN A 168 9.07 -2.72 -20.27
C ASN A 168 8.72 -2.04 -18.95
N GLU A 169 9.60 -1.20 -18.38
CA GLU A 169 9.35 -0.48 -17.13
C GLU A 169 9.23 1.04 -17.39
N LYS A 170 8.26 1.71 -16.76
CA LYS A 170 8.10 3.18 -16.72
C LYS A 170 8.26 3.66 -15.29
N ALA A 171 8.57 4.94 -15.10
CA ALA A 171 8.80 5.47 -13.76
C ALA A 171 8.06 6.78 -13.50
N THR A 172 7.49 6.92 -12.31
CA THR A 172 7.02 8.20 -11.77
C THR A 172 7.88 8.61 -10.58
N LEU A 173 8.54 9.75 -10.68
CA LEU A 173 9.30 10.37 -9.59
C LEU A 173 8.38 11.32 -8.83
N ILE A 174 8.18 11.09 -7.53
CA ILE A 174 7.43 11.97 -6.64
C ILE A 174 8.41 12.62 -5.69
N LEU A 175 8.67 13.91 -5.89
CA LEU A 175 9.75 14.62 -5.23
C LEU A 175 9.24 15.86 -4.51
N ARG A 176 9.90 16.23 -3.41
CA ARG A 176 9.74 17.56 -2.83
C ARG A 176 10.21 18.62 -3.82
N HIS A 177 9.47 19.72 -3.92
CA HIS A 177 9.87 20.91 -4.66
C HIS A 177 11.31 21.37 -4.33
N ALA A 178 11.96 22.08 -5.25
CA ALA A 178 13.30 22.62 -5.03
C ALA A 178 13.31 23.75 -4.00
N GLU A 179 14.49 24.26 -3.62
CA GLU A 179 14.58 25.27 -2.57
C GLU A 179 13.73 26.53 -2.83
N ARG A 180 12.85 26.85 -1.87
CA ARG A 180 11.98 28.04 -1.94
C ARG A 180 12.60 29.27 -1.28
N GLY A 181 12.07 30.43 -1.62
CA GLY A 181 12.31 31.67 -0.84
C GLY A 181 11.58 31.67 0.51
N ASN A 182 11.53 32.82 1.17
CA ASN A 182 10.90 32.98 2.50
C ASN A 182 9.37 33.17 2.46
N ASP A 183 8.74 33.09 1.28
CA ASP A 183 7.29 33.13 1.14
C ASP A 183 6.73 31.70 1.24
N TYR A 184 5.87 31.48 2.24
CA TYR A 184 5.24 30.20 2.53
C TYR A 184 3.86 30.05 1.90
N SER A 185 3.33 31.11 1.28
CA SER A 185 2.00 31.13 0.67
C SER A 185 1.94 30.32 -0.64
N ALA A 186 0.75 30.23 -1.22
CA ALA A 186 0.54 29.61 -2.54
C ALA A 186 1.31 30.32 -3.66
N SER A 187 1.58 31.64 -3.53
CA SER A 187 2.37 32.42 -4.48
C SER A 187 3.88 32.34 -4.24
N GLY A 188 4.32 31.73 -3.15
CA GLY A 188 5.73 31.59 -2.81
C GLY A 188 6.46 30.68 -3.80
N GLY A 189 7.46 31.25 -4.47
CA GLY A 189 8.26 30.59 -5.50
C GLY A 189 9.63 30.07 -5.03
N LEU A 190 10.38 29.54 -5.98
CA LEU A 190 11.77 29.13 -5.81
C LEU A 190 12.69 30.34 -5.62
N ASN A 191 13.78 30.14 -4.89
CA ASN A 191 14.90 31.07 -4.88
C ASN A 191 15.92 30.70 -5.98
N ASP A 192 16.95 31.51 -6.19
CA ASP A 192 17.98 31.27 -7.22
C ASP A 192 18.63 29.89 -7.10
N ASN A 193 18.85 29.42 -5.87
CA ASN A 193 19.41 28.09 -5.64
C ASN A 193 18.42 26.98 -6.05
N GLY A 194 17.14 27.11 -5.73
CA GLY A 194 16.10 26.15 -6.13
C GLY A 194 15.91 26.07 -7.64
N MET A 195 16.00 27.21 -8.34
CA MET A 195 15.95 27.24 -9.80
C MET A 195 17.16 26.48 -10.39
N ASN A 196 18.36 26.69 -9.85
CA ASN A 196 19.57 25.98 -10.29
C ASN A 196 19.52 24.48 -9.95
N GLN A 197 19.09 24.11 -8.74
CA GLN A 197 18.90 22.72 -8.33
C GLN A 197 17.97 21.98 -9.31
N SER A 198 16.89 22.64 -9.73
CA SER A 198 15.90 22.07 -10.66
C SER A 198 16.52 21.86 -12.04
N ARG A 199 17.26 22.84 -12.58
CA ARG A 199 17.95 22.71 -13.87
C ARG A 199 19.02 21.64 -13.87
N GLU A 200 19.86 21.59 -12.84
CA GLU A 200 20.89 20.56 -12.67
C GLU A 200 20.27 19.17 -12.60
N PHE A 201 19.13 19.04 -11.91
CA PHE A 201 18.39 17.79 -11.87
C PHE A 201 17.81 17.43 -13.24
N GLY A 202 17.21 18.39 -13.96
CA GLY A 202 16.72 18.21 -15.32
C GLY A 202 17.81 17.75 -16.30
N GLN A 203 19.03 18.25 -16.18
CA GLN A 203 20.15 17.81 -17.03
C GLN A 203 20.46 16.31 -16.90
N LYS A 204 20.17 15.71 -15.74
CA LYS A 204 20.31 14.26 -15.52
C LYS A 204 19.22 13.46 -16.23
N LEU A 205 18.08 14.09 -16.48
CA LEU A 205 16.91 13.47 -17.11
C LEU A 205 16.85 13.71 -18.63
N LYS A 206 17.78 14.49 -19.20
CA LYS A 206 17.76 14.97 -20.61
C LYS A 206 17.63 13.89 -21.70
N ASN A 207 17.90 12.62 -21.38
CA ASN A 207 17.81 11.52 -22.34
C ASN A 207 16.37 10.98 -22.46
N PHE A 208 15.45 11.38 -21.57
CA PHE A 208 14.04 11.04 -21.68
C PHE A 208 13.32 12.07 -22.55
N THR A 209 12.68 11.60 -23.63
CA THR A 209 11.92 12.44 -24.56
C THR A 209 10.41 12.30 -24.40
N ASP A 210 9.95 11.19 -23.80
CA ASP A 210 8.56 10.94 -23.44
C ASP A 210 8.41 11.16 -21.93
N VAL A 211 7.97 12.37 -21.56
CA VAL A 211 7.99 12.86 -20.19
C VAL A 211 6.74 13.67 -19.88
N HIS A 212 6.09 13.36 -18.76
CA HIS A 212 4.95 14.12 -18.24
C HIS A 212 5.25 14.72 -16.87
N PHE A 213 4.68 15.87 -16.55
CA PHE A 213 4.88 16.53 -15.26
C PHE A 213 3.58 16.66 -14.48
N TYR A 214 3.68 16.59 -13.15
CA TYR A 214 2.57 16.88 -12.25
C TYR A 214 3.02 17.90 -11.21
N ASN A 215 2.17 18.87 -10.91
CA ASN A 215 2.42 19.87 -9.88
C ASN A 215 1.17 20.11 -9.03
N THR A 216 1.35 20.78 -7.90
CA THR A 216 0.24 21.40 -7.15
C THR A 216 -0.02 22.80 -7.68
N GLU A 217 -1.13 23.42 -7.29
CA GLU A 217 -1.44 24.83 -7.59
C GLU A 217 -0.46 25.84 -6.95
N ILE A 218 0.42 25.37 -6.06
CA ILE A 218 1.43 26.20 -5.40
C ILE A 218 2.60 26.49 -6.35
N LYS A 219 2.92 27.78 -6.50
CA LYS A 219 3.91 28.30 -7.46
C LYS A 219 5.24 27.56 -7.47
N ARG A 220 5.85 27.30 -6.30
CA ARG A 220 7.15 26.59 -6.20
C ARG A 220 7.14 25.16 -6.75
N SER A 221 6.00 24.46 -6.69
CA SER A 221 5.87 23.12 -7.26
C SER A 221 5.89 23.19 -8.79
N TYR A 222 5.08 24.10 -9.37
CA TYR A 222 5.09 24.37 -10.81
C TYR A 222 6.47 24.85 -11.31
N GLU A 223 7.09 25.81 -10.63
CA GLU A 223 8.41 26.33 -11.01
C GLU A 223 9.50 25.24 -10.97
N THR A 224 9.41 24.29 -10.02
CA THR A 224 10.32 23.15 -10.00
C THR A 224 10.17 22.31 -11.27
N CYS A 225 8.94 21.98 -11.68
CA CYS A 225 8.70 21.29 -12.96
C CYS A 225 9.26 22.08 -14.15
N ALA A 226 8.96 23.38 -14.22
CA ALA A 226 9.40 24.24 -15.32
C ALA A 226 10.93 24.30 -15.45
N TYR A 227 11.66 24.42 -14.34
CA TYR A 227 13.12 24.45 -14.37
C TYR A 227 13.76 23.08 -14.55
N ILE A 228 13.09 21.99 -14.15
CA ILE A 228 13.50 20.63 -14.54
C ILE A 228 13.38 20.48 -16.06
N ALA A 229 12.23 20.85 -16.64
CA ALA A 229 12.01 20.81 -18.09
C ALA A 229 13.02 21.68 -18.85
N GLU A 230 13.31 22.88 -18.36
CA GLU A 230 14.38 23.74 -18.90
C GLU A 230 15.74 23.02 -18.86
N GLY A 231 16.08 22.38 -17.74
CA GLY A 231 17.32 21.61 -17.58
C GLY A 231 17.42 20.40 -18.51
N MET A 232 16.29 19.79 -18.85
CA MET A 232 16.18 18.72 -19.84
C MET A 232 16.35 19.23 -21.27
N GLY A 233 16.28 20.55 -21.49
CA GLY A 233 16.34 21.17 -22.82
C GLY A 233 14.99 21.20 -23.54
N LEU A 234 13.87 21.04 -22.83
CA LEU A 234 12.53 21.09 -23.40
C LEU A 234 12.10 22.54 -23.64
N SER A 235 11.58 22.84 -24.84
CA SER A 235 11.04 24.17 -25.16
C SER A 235 9.69 24.46 -24.51
N SER A 236 8.97 23.40 -24.16
CA SER A 236 7.68 23.40 -23.46
C SER A 236 7.54 22.04 -22.78
N PHE A 237 6.70 21.96 -21.74
CA PHE A 237 6.38 20.70 -21.08
C PHE A 237 4.87 20.61 -20.86
N GLU A 238 4.35 19.39 -20.90
CA GLU A 238 2.96 19.10 -20.54
C GLU A 238 2.89 18.84 -19.03
N ASN A 239 1.86 19.36 -18.39
CA ASN A 239 1.65 19.15 -16.97
C ASN A 239 0.19 19.15 -16.57
N ASP A 240 -0.11 18.34 -15.54
CA ASP A 240 -1.38 18.41 -14.83
C ASP A 240 -1.20 19.00 -13.43
N THR A 241 -2.23 19.68 -12.96
CA THR A 241 -2.28 20.19 -11.58
C THR A 241 -3.14 19.27 -10.72
N LEU A 242 -2.51 18.62 -9.73
CA LEU A 242 -3.14 17.63 -8.84
C LEU A 242 -3.20 18.14 -7.40
N ALA A 243 -4.39 18.09 -6.80
CA ALA A 243 -4.59 18.48 -5.40
C ALA A 243 -4.07 17.42 -4.43
N GLU A 244 -4.01 16.16 -4.90
CA GLU A 244 -3.53 14.96 -4.21
C GLU A 244 -2.03 15.04 -3.88
N LEU A 245 -1.29 15.92 -4.55
CA LEU A 245 0.13 16.19 -4.27
C LEU A 245 0.33 17.20 -3.11
N LYS A 246 -0.71 17.61 -2.40
CA LYS A 246 -0.61 18.46 -1.20
C LYS A 246 -0.78 17.67 0.08
N ASP A 247 -0.19 18.17 1.16
CA ASP A 247 -0.36 17.61 2.50
C ASP A 247 -1.80 17.70 3.01
N SER A 248 -2.58 18.69 2.58
CA SER A 248 -4.01 18.81 2.91
C SER A 248 -4.83 17.59 2.48
N TRP A 249 -4.40 16.87 1.44
CA TRP A 249 -5.07 15.66 0.98
C TRP A 249 -4.97 14.48 1.96
N LEU A 250 -3.99 14.52 2.87
CA LEU A 250 -3.82 13.52 3.93
C LEU A 250 -4.68 13.83 5.16
N ILE A 251 -5.19 15.06 5.28
CA ILE A 251 -5.99 15.53 6.41
C ILE A 251 -7.45 15.16 6.19
N LYS A 252 -8.01 14.36 7.10
CA LYS A 252 -9.42 13.95 7.13
C LYS A 252 -10.30 14.98 7.84
N ASP A 253 -9.81 15.55 8.93
CA ASP A 253 -10.51 16.54 9.74
C ASP A 253 -9.60 17.74 10.02
N GLU A 254 -9.84 18.84 9.30
CA GLU A 254 -9.04 20.06 9.39
C GLU A 254 -9.23 20.79 10.73
N GLU A 255 -10.44 20.79 11.30
CA GLU A 255 -10.70 21.41 12.59
C GLU A 255 -9.97 20.66 13.71
N LEU A 256 -10.03 19.33 13.69
CA LEU A 256 -9.31 18.49 14.64
C LEU A 256 -7.80 18.55 14.43
N TYR A 257 -7.32 18.68 13.18
CA TYR A 257 -5.92 18.94 12.88
C TYR A 257 -5.45 20.23 13.56
N VAL A 258 -6.15 21.35 13.34
CA VAL A 258 -5.82 22.66 13.93
C VAL A 258 -5.83 22.55 15.46
N GLN A 259 -6.83 21.89 16.05
CA GLN A 259 -6.93 21.70 17.49
C GLN A 259 -5.77 20.88 18.06
N LYS A 260 -5.45 19.71 17.46
CA LYS A 260 -4.41 18.80 17.97
C LYS A 260 -2.99 19.28 17.66
N LYS A 261 -2.80 20.02 16.57
CA LYS A 261 -1.53 20.65 16.24
C LYS A 261 -1.23 21.78 17.23
N GLY A 262 -2.19 22.68 17.47
CA GLY A 262 -1.94 23.91 18.24
C GLY A 262 -0.68 24.64 17.74
N ASP A 263 0.22 24.98 18.66
CA ASP A 263 1.48 25.67 18.37
C ASP A 263 2.62 24.73 17.91
N VAL A 264 2.38 23.41 17.86
CA VAL A 264 3.39 22.43 17.45
C VAL A 264 3.66 22.54 15.95
N SER A 265 4.93 22.42 15.54
CA SER A 265 5.30 22.41 14.12
C SER A 265 4.61 21.29 13.35
N SER A 266 4.11 21.57 12.14
CA SER A 266 3.55 20.55 11.25
C SER A 266 4.56 19.43 10.95
N TRP A 267 5.87 19.74 10.96
CA TRP A 267 6.91 18.72 10.78
C TRP A 267 6.89 17.67 11.89
N ILE A 268 6.66 18.08 13.14
CA ILE A 268 6.53 17.17 14.29
C ILE A 268 5.26 16.34 14.13
N VAL A 269 4.14 16.97 13.77
CA VAL A 269 2.85 16.28 13.62
C VAL A 269 2.90 15.21 12.54
N PHE A 270 3.30 15.58 11.32
CA PHE A 270 3.32 14.65 10.18
C PHE A 270 4.38 13.56 10.35
N SER A 271 5.58 13.86 10.84
CA SER A 271 6.59 12.81 11.09
C SER A 271 6.17 11.88 12.23
N ARG A 272 5.54 12.38 13.30
CA ARG A 272 5.03 11.52 14.37
C ARG A 272 3.94 10.60 13.86
N TRP A 273 2.93 11.17 13.17
CA TRP A 273 1.83 10.39 12.59
C TRP A 273 2.35 9.29 11.65
N ALA A 274 3.23 9.64 10.72
CA ALA A 274 3.74 8.67 9.74
C ALA A 274 4.54 7.51 10.37
N TYR A 275 5.36 7.79 11.39
CA TYR A 275 6.31 6.81 11.95
C TYR A 275 5.81 6.09 13.20
N SER A 276 4.86 6.66 13.93
CA SER A 276 4.39 6.12 15.22
C SER A 276 2.87 6.06 15.33
N GLY A 277 2.13 6.51 14.32
CA GLY A 277 0.68 6.62 14.37
C GLY A 277 0.20 7.73 15.31
N GLY A 278 -0.95 7.51 15.93
CA GLY A 278 -1.64 8.54 16.72
C GLY A 278 -2.45 9.50 15.84
N TYR A 279 -2.80 10.65 16.40
CA TYR A 279 -3.68 11.63 15.73
C TYR A 279 -4.98 11.03 15.18
N THR A 280 -5.56 10.05 15.88
CA THR A 280 -6.82 9.40 15.49
C THR A 280 -7.88 10.41 15.12
N GLY A 281 -8.50 10.21 13.94
CA GLY A 281 -9.52 11.08 13.36
C GLY A 281 -8.98 12.28 12.56
N VAL A 282 -7.70 12.67 12.73
CA VAL A 282 -7.13 13.83 12.03
C VAL A 282 -6.76 13.51 10.60
N PHE A 283 -6.06 12.39 10.40
CA PHE A 283 -5.56 11.95 9.10
C PHE A 283 -6.37 10.76 8.60
N TYR A 284 -6.39 10.58 7.29
CA TYR A 284 -6.80 9.31 6.68
C TYR A 284 -5.81 8.20 7.06
N ASP A 285 -6.16 6.95 6.79
CA ASP A 285 -5.20 5.86 6.94
C ASP A 285 -4.02 6.09 5.99
N LEU A 286 -2.80 5.90 6.52
CA LEU A 286 -1.59 6.17 5.75
C LEU A 286 -1.44 5.18 4.59
N ASN A 287 -1.71 3.90 4.82
CA ASN A 287 -1.52 2.89 3.80
C ASN A 287 -2.53 3.07 2.66
N GLU A 288 -3.82 3.25 3.00
CA GLU A 288 -4.88 3.52 2.02
C GLU A 288 -4.52 4.72 1.14
N LYS A 289 -4.11 5.85 1.73
CA LYS A 289 -3.75 7.04 0.96
C LYS A 289 -2.51 6.89 0.10
N MET A 290 -1.49 6.16 0.56
CA MET A 290 -0.30 5.97 -0.26
C MET A 290 -0.53 4.99 -1.42
N VAL A 291 -1.42 4.00 -1.25
CA VAL A 291 -1.89 3.15 -2.35
C VAL A 291 -2.72 3.95 -3.35
N GLU A 292 -3.63 4.82 -2.88
CA GLU A 292 -4.41 5.71 -3.75
C GLU A 292 -3.50 6.62 -4.59
N LEU A 293 -2.47 7.21 -3.97
CA LEU A 293 -1.48 8.04 -4.66
C LEU A 293 -0.63 7.23 -5.66
N GLN A 294 -0.27 6.00 -5.30
CA GLN A 294 0.43 5.10 -6.23
C GLN A 294 -0.42 4.77 -7.44
N ASN A 295 -1.69 4.44 -7.26
CA ASN A 295 -2.58 4.09 -8.37
C ASN A 295 -2.81 5.31 -9.29
N LEU A 296 -2.96 6.50 -8.71
CA LEU A 296 -3.08 7.74 -9.48
C LEU A 296 -1.88 8.00 -10.39
N LEU A 297 -0.67 7.65 -9.94
CA LEU A 297 0.58 8.04 -10.59
C LEU A 297 1.30 6.90 -11.30
N ALA A 298 0.93 5.65 -11.04
CA ALA A 298 1.59 4.44 -11.51
C ALA A 298 0.65 3.22 -11.62
N GLY A 299 -0.68 3.41 -11.62
CA GLY A 299 -1.65 2.32 -11.66
C GLY A 299 -1.95 1.77 -13.05
N ASP A 300 -1.67 2.55 -14.11
CA ASP A 300 -1.91 2.14 -15.50
C ASP A 300 -0.69 2.45 -16.38
N TYR A 301 0.10 1.42 -16.66
CA TYR A 301 1.28 1.45 -17.50
C TYR A 301 0.99 2.07 -18.86
N ASP A 302 -0.15 1.76 -19.49
CA ASP A 302 -0.45 2.21 -20.86
C ASP A 302 -0.73 3.71 -20.93
N SER A 303 -1.25 4.30 -19.85
CA SER A 303 -1.51 5.73 -19.73
C SER A 303 -0.27 6.59 -19.47
N MET A 304 0.83 5.99 -18.99
CA MET A 304 2.01 6.72 -18.55
C MET A 304 2.99 7.05 -19.67
N SER A 305 3.64 8.22 -19.57
CA SER A 305 4.92 8.46 -20.26
C SER A 305 6.03 7.56 -19.72
N LYS A 306 7.12 7.40 -20.48
CA LYS A 306 8.31 6.64 -20.03
C LYS A 306 8.84 7.15 -18.69
N LEU A 307 8.79 8.47 -18.49
CA LEU A 307 9.12 9.12 -17.22
C LEU A 307 8.06 10.16 -16.85
N ASN A 308 7.51 10.06 -15.64
CA ASN A 308 6.68 11.07 -15.05
C ASN A 308 7.44 11.77 -13.91
N VAL A 309 7.26 13.08 -13.75
CA VAL A 309 7.85 13.87 -12.65
C VAL A 309 6.76 14.64 -11.92
N ALA A 310 6.40 14.16 -10.74
CA ALA A 310 5.43 14.76 -9.84
C ALA A 310 6.12 15.55 -8.73
N ILE A 311 5.87 16.86 -8.65
CA ILE A 311 6.45 17.73 -7.62
C ILE A 311 5.44 18.05 -6.53
N SER A 312 5.73 17.57 -5.33
CA SER A 312 4.95 17.74 -4.11
C SER A 312 5.72 18.57 -3.05
N HIS A 313 5.28 18.50 -1.80
CA HIS A 313 5.79 19.23 -0.64
C HIS A 313 6.26 18.24 0.43
N ASP A 314 7.15 18.69 1.30
CA ASP A 314 7.74 17.82 2.33
C ASP A 314 6.72 17.13 3.23
N LEU A 315 5.64 17.81 3.62
CA LEU A 315 4.60 17.25 4.48
C LEU A 315 3.83 16.08 3.86
N LEU A 316 3.79 15.95 2.53
CA LEU A 316 3.28 14.74 1.86
C LEU A 316 4.39 13.70 1.64
N VAL A 317 5.59 14.16 1.24
CA VAL A 317 6.68 13.26 0.86
C VAL A 317 7.28 12.54 2.07
N VAL A 318 7.28 13.14 3.27
CA VAL A 318 7.75 12.47 4.50
C VAL A 318 6.90 11.24 4.85
N PRO A 319 5.55 11.33 4.94
CA PRO A 319 4.69 10.16 5.06
C PRO A 319 4.86 9.13 3.94
N LEU A 320 5.01 9.59 2.68
CA LEU A 320 5.23 8.72 1.53
C LEU A 320 6.53 7.92 1.67
N VAL A 321 7.64 8.53 2.08
CA VAL A 321 8.90 7.82 2.33
C VAL A 321 8.78 6.87 3.52
N ALA A 322 8.08 7.27 4.59
CA ALA A 322 7.83 6.39 5.73
C ALA A 322 7.08 5.11 5.30
N TRP A 323 6.03 5.26 4.47
CA TRP A 323 5.29 4.14 3.92
C TRP A 323 6.15 3.29 2.96
N ALA A 324 6.83 3.93 2.01
CA ALA A 324 7.65 3.28 1.00
C ALA A 324 8.77 2.42 1.59
N THR A 325 9.33 2.86 2.72
CA THR A 325 10.48 2.21 3.36
C THR A 325 10.10 1.33 4.54
N ASP A 326 8.80 1.16 4.82
CA ASP A 326 8.31 0.56 6.05
C ASP A 326 8.99 1.15 7.30
N ARG A 327 9.08 2.49 7.33
CA ARG A 327 9.58 3.32 8.43
C ARG A 327 11.05 3.06 8.79
N GLN A 328 11.81 2.37 7.94
CA GLN A 328 13.23 2.11 8.16
C GLN A 328 14.08 3.34 7.90
N LEU A 329 13.77 4.12 6.86
CA LEU A 329 14.47 5.36 6.59
C LEU A 329 14.10 6.38 7.67
N ASN A 330 15.09 6.97 8.34
CA ASN A 330 14.82 7.81 9.50
C ASN A 330 14.48 9.26 9.11
N LEU A 331 13.18 9.59 9.04
CA LEU A 331 12.67 10.97 9.00
C LEU A 331 11.88 11.33 10.27
N ARG A 332 12.26 10.77 11.42
CA ARG A 332 11.60 10.95 12.71
C ARG A 332 11.93 12.30 13.38
N PHE A 333 11.71 13.39 12.66
CA PHE A 333 11.96 14.75 13.14
C PHE A 333 11.30 15.04 14.50
N TYR A 334 10.14 14.44 14.81
CA TYR A 334 9.49 14.59 16.11
C TYR A 334 10.32 14.13 17.31
N GLU A 335 11.35 13.29 17.11
CA GLU A 335 12.23 12.79 18.18
C GLU A 335 13.35 13.77 18.50
N THR A 336 14.04 14.30 17.47
CA THR A 336 15.24 15.12 17.68
C THR A 336 15.08 16.58 17.28
N GLN A 337 14.05 16.91 16.49
CA GLN A 337 13.83 18.21 15.87
C GLN A 337 15.05 18.71 15.07
N SER A 338 15.83 17.77 14.53
CA SER A 338 17.00 18.07 13.71
C SER A 338 16.61 18.05 12.24
N ASN A 339 16.99 19.10 11.50
CA ASN A 339 16.79 19.15 10.06
C ASN A 339 17.43 17.95 9.34
N LYS A 340 18.46 17.33 9.91
CA LYS A 340 19.09 16.10 9.40
C LYS A 340 18.15 14.90 9.27
N GLN A 341 17.02 14.94 9.97
CA GLN A 341 15.94 13.95 9.90
C GLN A 341 14.72 14.48 9.12
N TRP A 342 14.92 15.49 8.27
CA TRP A 342 13.91 16.00 7.37
C TRP A 342 14.33 15.77 5.93
N ILE A 343 13.35 15.51 5.07
CA ILE A 343 13.57 15.19 3.67
C ILE A 343 14.19 16.39 2.93
N ASN A 344 15.20 16.12 2.10
CA ASN A 344 15.85 17.16 1.31
C ASN A 344 14.96 17.62 0.13
N TYR A 345 15.29 18.76 -0.44
CA TYR A 345 14.75 19.19 -1.72
C TYR A 345 15.12 18.18 -2.82
N LEU A 346 14.18 17.95 -3.75
CA LEU A 346 14.32 16.95 -4.83
C LEU A 346 14.58 15.52 -4.32
N ALA A 347 14.16 15.20 -3.09
CA ALA A 347 14.12 13.84 -2.58
C ALA A 347 12.67 13.38 -2.42
N GLY A 348 12.46 12.07 -2.46
CA GLY A 348 11.14 11.47 -2.36
C GLY A 348 11.14 10.00 -2.74
N VAL A 349 10.23 9.59 -3.62
CA VAL A 349 10.01 8.19 -3.98
C VAL A 349 9.87 8.05 -5.50
N ALA A 350 10.39 6.96 -6.05
CA ALA A 350 10.12 6.52 -7.41
C ALA A 350 9.15 5.34 -7.37
N PHE A 351 8.05 5.44 -8.12
CA PHE A 351 7.21 4.31 -8.50
C PHE A 351 7.68 3.80 -9.84
N ILE A 352 7.97 2.51 -9.94
CA ILE A 352 8.39 1.89 -11.19
C ILE A 352 7.37 0.82 -11.50
N VAL A 353 6.72 0.96 -12.64
CA VAL A 353 5.65 0.08 -13.10
C VAL A 353 6.10 -0.67 -14.33
N ASN A 354 5.74 -1.95 -14.44
CA ASN A 354 5.98 -2.73 -15.66
C ASN A 354 4.72 -2.87 -16.53
N ASP A 355 4.87 -3.51 -17.69
CA ASP A 355 3.79 -3.82 -18.65
C ASP A 355 2.68 -4.75 -18.11
N LYS A 356 2.75 -5.18 -16.85
CA LYS A 356 1.71 -5.92 -16.14
C LYS A 356 1.07 -5.12 -15.00
N ASN A 357 1.35 -3.81 -14.93
CA ASN A 357 0.93 -2.93 -13.83
C ASN A 357 1.47 -3.34 -12.44
N GLU A 358 2.56 -4.11 -12.38
CA GLU A 358 3.22 -4.41 -11.12
C GLU A 358 4.13 -3.22 -10.74
N VAL A 359 3.98 -2.70 -9.52
CA VAL A 359 4.72 -1.52 -9.06
C VAL A 359 5.75 -1.88 -8.00
N ARG A 360 6.99 -1.41 -8.18
CA ARG A 360 8.01 -1.36 -7.13
C ARG A 360 8.28 0.08 -6.70
N VAL A 361 8.56 0.26 -5.42
CA VAL A 361 8.68 1.57 -4.77
C VAL A 361 10.09 1.75 -4.22
N ILE A 362 10.77 2.84 -4.58
CA ILE A 362 12.16 3.10 -4.19
C ILE A 362 12.29 4.51 -3.59
N PRO A 363 12.82 4.69 -2.37
CA PRO A 363 13.16 6.02 -1.86
C PRO A 363 14.32 6.59 -2.68
N VAL A 364 14.15 7.79 -3.24
CA VAL A 364 15.13 8.42 -4.14
C VAL A 364 15.58 9.81 -3.71
N CYS A 365 16.78 10.20 -4.11
CA CYS A 365 17.27 11.56 -4.03
C CYS A 365 17.83 12.03 -5.39
N GLY A 366 17.37 13.19 -5.85
CA GLY A 366 17.89 13.87 -7.05
C GLY A 366 19.17 14.65 -6.79
N ARG A 367 19.53 14.84 -5.52
CA ARG A 367 20.75 15.51 -5.05
C ARG A 367 21.71 14.47 -4.43
N SER A 368 22.81 14.94 -3.86
CA SER A 368 23.81 14.09 -3.19
C SER A 368 23.32 13.39 -1.92
N LYS A 369 22.25 13.91 -1.29
CA LYS A 369 21.63 13.38 -0.07
C LYS A 369 20.11 13.51 -0.14
N GLY A 370 19.40 12.57 0.48
CA GLY A 370 17.94 12.62 0.59
C GLY A 370 17.41 13.27 1.89
N THR A 371 18.28 13.60 2.85
CA THR A 371 17.93 14.44 4.02
C THR A 371 18.67 15.77 4.01
N MET A 372 18.11 16.77 4.70
CA MET A 372 18.75 18.08 4.86
C MET A 372 20.05 17.97 5.68
N GLU A 373 20.89 19.00 5.62
CA GLU A 373 22.17 19.05 6.37
C GLU A 373 22.05 19.68 7.76
#